data_AF-A0A2T3ZMH7-F1
#
_entry.id   AF-A0A2T3ZMH7-F1
#
_cell.length_a   1.000
_cell.length_b   1.000
_cell.length_c   1.000
_cell.angle_alpha   90.00
_cell.angle_beta   90.00
_cell.angle_gamma   90.00
#
_symmetry.space_group_name_H-M   'P 1'
#
loop_
_entity.id
_entity.type
_entity.pdbx_description
1 polymer ?
#
loop_
_entity_poly.entity_id
_entity_poly.type
_entity_poly.pdbx_seq_one_letter_code
_entity_poly.pdbx_strand_id
1 'polypeptide(L)'
;MYYRDVDDLREAYQWDRIPASTILTDEQAMLFPAVIGCHDLRSKKRYTVSVNDLQPVEWNEDEMDHLVLEDKKKAMLKGLVSYHSNRNCRNEKGDLIAGKGEGLVILLHGPPGVGKTLTAESTAKAVGKPLIAMSIGEMVWDEAQLQGRLKSEFQRAIEWGAVLLLDEADVVLEARSFEDVRRNGIVSS
;
A
#
# COMPACT_ATOMS: atom_id res chain seq x y z
N MET A 1 38.70 13.65 0.97
CA MET A 1 38.03 12.77 0.00
C MET A 1 36.55 13.13 0.06
N TYR A 2 36.08 13.95 -0.88
CA TYR A 2 34.71 14.47 -0.86
C TYR A 2 33.76 13.38 -1.35
N TYR A 3 32.86 12.93 -0.49
CA TYR A 3 31.72 12.10 -0.89
C TYR A 3 30.79 13.02 -1.69
N ARG A 4 30.76 12.88 -3.03
CA ARG A 4 29.70 13.49 -3.84
C ARG A 4 28.39 12.84 -3.41
N ASP A 5 27.37 13.67 -3.25
CA ASP A 5 26.02 13.23 -2.95
C ASP A 5 25.61 12.15 -3.96
N VAL A 6 25.09 11.03 -3.47
CA VAL A 6 24.84 9.83 -4.31
C VAL A 6 23.78 10.12 -5.38
N ASP A 7 22.94 11.13 -5.14
CA ASP A 7 21.94 11.61 -6.09
C ASP A 7 22.56 12.22 -7.36
N ASP A 8 23.77 12.80 -7.27
CA ASP A 8 24.51 13.38 -8.41
C ASP A 8 24.98 12.30 -9.41
N LEU A 9 25.15 11.06 -8.93
CA LEU A 9 25.49 9.90 -9.77
C LEU A 9 24.26 9.24 -10.41
N ARG A 10 23.05 9.45 -9.85
CA ARG A 10 21.81 8.88 -10.40
C ARG A 10 21.44 9.52 -11.73
N GLU A 11 21.57 10.84 -11.83
CA GLU A 11 21.28 11.58 -13.06
C GLU A 11 22.27 11.26 -14.19
N ALA A 12 23.55 11.10 -13.86
CA ALA A 12 24.61 10.85 -14.84
C ALA A 12 24.50 9.48 -15.53
N TYR A 13 24.01 8.46 -14.81
CA TYR A 13 24.00 7.07 -15.30
C TYR A 13 22.61 6.51 -15.59
N GLN A 14 21.53 7.29 -15.36
CA GLN A 14 20.14 6.92 -15.66
C GLN A 14 19.79 5.48 -15.21
N TRP A 15 20.22 5.09 -14.00
CA TRP A 15 20.03 3.73 -13.48
C TRP A 15 18.56 3.27 -13.54
N ASP A 16 17.62 4.20 -13.39
CA ASP A 16 16.17 3.93 -13.44
C ASP A 16 15.64 3.59 -14.85
N ARG A 17 16.47 3.75 -15.90
CA ARG A 17 16.12 3.45 -17.30
C ARG A 17 16.73 2.16 -17.81
N ILE A 18 17.54 1.48 -17.02
CA ILE A 18 18.08 0.18 -17.37
C ILE A 18 16.93 -0.83 -17.32
N PRO A 19 16.61 -1.54 -18.43
CA PRO A 19 15.57 -2.57 -18.41
C PRO A 19 15.85 -3.61 -17.34
N ALA A 20 14.83 -4.04 -16.59
CA ALA A 20 14.98 -5.11 -15.59
C ALA A 20 15.47 -6.44 -16.20
N SER A 21 15.33 -6.61 -17.52
CA SER A 21 15.85 -7.75 -18.29
C SER A 21 17.33 -7.65 -18.67
N THR A 22 18.04 -6.62 -18.20
CA THR A 22 19.45 -6.42 -18.54
C THR A 22 20.29 -7.52 -17.91
N ILE A 23 20.93 -8.32 -18.76
CA ILE A 23 21.87 -9.36 -18.33
C ILE A 23 23.22 -8.68 -18.10
N LEU A 24 23.74 -8.80 -16.89
CA LEU A 24 25.04 -8.27 -16.50
C LEU A 24 26.15 -9.28 -16.87
N THR A 25 27.33 -8.77 -17.26
CA THR A 25 28.53 -9.62 -17.33
C THR A 25 29.01 -9.98 -15.93
N ASP A 26 29.79 -11.05 -15.78
CA ASP A 26 30.35 -11.46 -14.48
C ASP A 26 31.15 -10.34 -13.79
N GLU A 27 31.94 -9.59 -14.57
CA GLU A 27 32.72 -8.44 -14.09
C GLU A 27 31.82 -7.31 -13.58
N GLN A 28 30.69 -7.05 -14.24
CA GLN A 28 29.71 -6.06 -13.80
C GLN A 28 28.97 -6.54 -12.56
N ALA A 29 28.61 -7.83 -12.50
CA ALA A 29 27.96 -8.44 -11.34
C ALA A 29 28.83 -8.35 -10.09
N MET A 30 30.16 -8.47 -10.23
CA MET A 30 31.13 -8.32 -9.13
C MET A 30 31.16 -6.91 -8.51
N LEU A 31 30.66 -5.89 -9.20
CA LEU A 31 30.61 -4.52 -8.67
C LEU A 31 29.39 -4.28 -7.76
N PHE A 32 28.40 -5.19 -7.78
CA PHE A 32 27.19 -5.04 -6.97
C PHE A 32 27.38 -5.59 -5.55
N PRO A 33 26.72 -4.99 -4.55
CA PRO A 33 26.79 -5.50 -3.19
C PRO A 33 26.10 -6.86 -3.10
N ALA A 34 26.74 -7.83 -2.43
CA ALA A 34 26.18 -9.16 -2.20
C ALA A 34 24.94 -9.16 -1.28
N VAL A 35 24.71 -8.05 -0.56
CA VAL A 35 23.58 -7.84 0.32
C VAL A 35 22.88 -6.53 0.01
N ILE A 36 21.55 -6.51 0.12
CA ILE A 36 20.75 -5.32 -0.08
C ILE A 36 19.85 -5.04 1.13
N GLY A 37 19.49 -3.76 1.31
CA GLY A 37 18.48 -3.37 2.27
C GLY A 37 17.08 -3.64 1.70
N CYS A 38 16.28 -4.41 2.40
CA CYS A 38 14.88 -4.67 2.07
C CYS A 38 13.96 -4.12 3.17
N HIS A 39 12.75 -3.75 2.78
CA HIS A 39 11.71 -3.33 3.72
C HIS A 39 10.55 -4.33 3.65
N ASP A 40 10.30 -5.04 4.75
CA ASP A 40 9.16 -5.94 4.86
C ASP A 40 7.89 -5.10 5.04
N LEU A 41 6.97 -5.20 4.09
CA LEU A 41 5.69 -4.47 4.12
C LEU A 41 4.74 -4.99 5.19
N ARG A 42 4.84 -6.29 5.56
CA ARG A 42 4.01 -6.89 6.60
C ARG A 42 4.50 -6.49 7.99
N SER A 43 5.79 -6.71 8.27
CA SER A 43 6.34 -6.38 9.59
C SER A 43 6.71 -4.91 9.76
N LYS A 44 6.74 -4.14 8.67
CA LYS A 44 7.17 -2.73 8.62
C LYS A 44 8.60 -2.50 9.13
N LYS A 45 9.47 -3.51 8.99
CA LYS A 45 10.87 -3.48 9.44
C LYS A 45 11.81 -3.52 8.25
N ARG A 46 13.01 -2.97 8.44
CA ARG A 46 14.11 -3.07 7.48
C ARG A 46 14.98 -4.27 7.83
N TYR A 47 15.34 -5.03 6.82
CA TYR A 47 16.24 -6.17 6.92
C TYR A 47 17.38 -6.01 5.90
N THR A 48 18.52 -6.61 6.18
CA THR A 48 19.58 -6.80 5.19
C THR A 48 19.53 -8.25 4.75
N VAL A 49 19.37 -8.49 3.45
CA VAL A 49 19.21 -9.82 2.89
C VAL A 49 20.27 -10.07 1.82
N SER A 50 20.65 -11.34 1.65
CA SER A 50 21.51 -11.75 0.55
C SER A 50 20.77 -11.61 -0.77
N VAL A 51 21.46 -11.15 -1.81
CA VAL A 51 20.90 -11.10 -3.17
C VAL A 51 20.52 -12.49 -3.66
N ASN A 52 21.23 -13.53 -3.22
CA ASN A 52 20.96 -14.92 -3.60
C ASN A 52 19.65 -15.48 -3.01
N ASP A 53 19.13 -14.85 -1.94
CA ASP A 53 17.87 -15.27 -1.30
C ASP A 53 16.65 -14.55 -1.89
N LEU A 54 16.86 -13.64 -2.85
CA LEU A 54 15.80 -12.91 -3.52
C LEU A 54 15.19 -13.73 -4.64
N GLN A 55 13.87 -13.70 -4.70
CA GLN A 55 13.09 -14.30 -5.77
C GLN A 55 11.98 -13.33 -6.20
N PRO A 56 11.52 -13.40 -7.45
CA PRO A 56 10.34 -12.68 -7.90
C PRO A 56 9.15 -13.01 -6.99
N VAL A 57 8.29 -12.02 -6.73
CA VAL A 57 7.06 -12.25 -5.98
C VAL A 57 6.11 -13.08 -6.83
N GLU A 58 5.69 -14.23 -6.30
CA GLU A 58 4.65 -15.05 -6.90
C GLU A 58 3.28 -14.46 -6.52
N TRP A 59 2.60 -13.88 -7.51
CA TRP A 59 1.24 -13.38 -7.34
C TRP A 59 0.24 -14.49 -7.63
N ASN A 60 -0.60 -14.80 -6.64
CA ASN A 60 -1.67 -15.79 -6.82
C ASN A 60 -2.93 -15.10 -7.33
N GLU A 61 -3.19 -15.20 -8.64
CA GLU A 61 -4.40 -14.63 -9.26
C GLU A 61 -5.69 -15.37 -8.86
N ASP A 62 -5.56 -16.65 -8.49
CA ASP A 62 -6.67 -17.54 -8.14
C ASP A 62 -7.07 -17.42 -6.66
N GLU A 63 -6.35 -16.62 -5.85
CA GLU A 63 -6.65 -16.44 -4.43
C GLU A 63 -8.10 -15.96 -4.21
N MET A 64 -8.61 -15.14 -5.13
CA MET A 64 -9.97 -14.61 -5.05
C MET A 64 -11.05 -15.67 -5.35
N ASP A 65 -10.70 -16.80 -5.94
CA ASP A 65 -11.63 -17.89 -6.20
C ASP A 65 -11.97 -18.67 -4.93
N HIS A 66 -11.04 -18.73 -3.98
CA HIS A 66 -11.25 -19.34 -2.66
C HIS A 66 -12.18 -18.52 -1.74
N LEU A 67 -12.44 -17.25 -2.06
CA LEU A 67 -13.39 -16.43 -1.31
C LEU A 67 -14.84 -16.85 -1.58
N VAL A 68 -15.61 -17.02 -0.51
CA VAL A 68 -17.06 -17.23 -0.57
C VAL A 68 -17.75 -15.88 -0.78
N LEU A 69 -17.69 -15.38 -2.01
CA LEU A 69 -18.29 -14.12 -2.45
C LEU A 69 -18.97 -14.34 -3.80
N GLU A 70 -20.09 -13.65 -4.07
CA GLU A 70 -20.73 -13.70 -5.39
C GLU A 70 -19.76 -13.27 -6.51
N ASP A 71 -19.74 -13.99 -7.62
CA ASP A 71 -18.83 -13.73 -8.75
C ASP A 71 -18.95 -12.31 -9.28
N LYS A 72 -20.15 -11.73 -9.26
CA LYS A 72 -20.39 -10.34 -9.66
C LYS A 72 -19.62 -9.34 -8.78
N LYS A 73 -19.55 -9.60 -7.47
CA LYS A 73 -18.82 -8.74 -6.51
C LYS A 73 -17.31 -8.92 -6.66
N LYS A 74 -16.85 -10.16 -6.88
CA LYS A 74 -15.44 -10.46 -7.21
C LYS A 74 -14.99 -9.71 -8.47
N ALA A 75 -15.76 -9.82 -9.55
CA ALA A 75 -15.48 -9.14 -10.81
C ALA A 75 -15.48 -7.61 -10.67
N MET A 76 -16.41 -7.05 -9.89
CA MET A 76 -16.44 -5.62 -9.59
C MET A 76 -15.18 -5.18 -8.84
N LEU A 77 -14.77 -5.89 -7.79
CA LEU A 77 -13.57 -5.56 -7.01
C LEU A 77 -12.31 -5.61 -7.87
N LYS A 78 -12.10 -6.72 -8.61
CA LYS A 78 -10.95 -6.85 -9.52
C LYS A 78 -10.94 -5.73 -10.56
N GLY A 79 -12.09 -5.45 -11.19
CA GLY A 79 -12.22 -4.40 -12.20
C GLY A 79 -11.90 -3.00 -11.67
N LEU A 80 -12.44 -2.63 -10.51
CA LEU A 80 -12.19 -1.32 -9.89
C LEU A 80 -10.72 -1.14 -9.52
N VAL A 81 -10.13 -2.14 -8.85
CA VAL A 81 -8.75 -2.07 -8.39
C VAL A 81 -7.77 -2.12 -9.55
N SER A 82 -7.97 -2.99 -10.55
CA SER A 82 -7.12 -3.04 -11.75
C SER A 82 -7.20 -1.75 -12.59
N TYR A 83 -8.39 -1.16 -12.72
CA TYR A 83 -8.55 0.11 -13.46
C TYR A 83 -7.82 1.27 -12.78
N HIS A 84 -7.96 1.39 -11.46
CA HIS A 84 -7.28 2.41 -10.68
C HIS A 84 -5.75 2.20 -10.65
N SER A 85 -5.33 0.95 -10.50
CA SER A 85 -3.91 0.56 -10.49
C SER A 85 -3.15 0.91 -11.77
N ASN A 86 -3.81 0.77 -12.93
CA ASN A 86 -3.20 1.08 -14.23
C ASN A 86 -3.22 2.57 -14.57
N ARG A 87 -4.03 3.39 -13.87
CA ARG A 87 -4.07 4.85 -14.06
C ARG A 87 -2.80 5.53 -13.54
N ASN A 88 -2.21 5.05 -12.45
CA ASN A 88 -0.93 5.57 -11.93
C ASN A 88 0.24 5.41 -12.92
N CYS A 89 0.13 4.49 -13.89
CA CYS A 89 1.12 4.31 -14.97
C CYS A 89 0.79 5.10 -16.25
N ARG A 90 -0.43 5.65 -16.39
CA ARG A 90 -0.89 6.42 -17.56
C ARG A 90 -0.97 7.91 -17.22
N ASN A 91 0.17 8.52 -16.94
CA ASN A 91 0.31 9.97 -16.93
C ASN A 91 0.38 10.54 -18.36
N GLU A 92 -0.51 10.12 -19.27
CA GLU A 92 -0.62 10.74 -20.59
C GLU A 92 -2.09 10.78 -21.03
N LYS A 93 -2.70 11.96 -20.84
CA LYS A 93 -4.01 12.41 -21.35
C LYS A 93 -5.26 11.78 -20.71
N GLY A 94 -5.85 12.54 -19.79
CA GLY A 94 -7.30 12.54 -19.62
C GLY A 94 -7.80 12.67 -18.20
N ASP A 95 -7.49 13.76 -17.51
CA ASP A 95 -8.45 14.33 -16.56
C ASP A 95 -8.47 15.86 -16.74
N LEU A 96 -9.62 16.38 -17.19
CA LEU A 96 -9.84 17.79 -17.55
C LEU A 96 -10.05 18.67 -16.31
N ILE A 97 -9.92 18.12 -15.10
CA ILE A 97 -10.03 18.87 -13.84
C ILE A 97 -8.95 18.35 -12.88
N ALA A 98 -7.89 19.11 -12.68
CA ALA A 98 -6.90 18.84 -11.65
C ALA A 98 -7.56 18.78 -10.26
N GLY A 99 -7.42 17.66 -9.55
CA GLY A 99 -7.78 17.54 -8.14
C GLY A 99 -9.14 16.91 -7.81
N LYS A 100 -9.85 16.26 -8.75
CA LYS A 100 -11.08 15.49 -8.45
C LYS A 100 -11.02 14.07 -9.03
N GLY A 101 -11.16 13.06 -8.17
CA GLY A 101 -11.42 11.66 -8.59
C GLY A 101 -10.22 10.70 -8.60
N GLU A 102 -9.10 11.04 -7.95
CA GLU A 102 -7.85 10.26 -8.06
C GLU A 102 -7.68 9.12 -7.06
N GLY A 103 -8.53 9.02 -6.04
CA GLY A 103 -8.47 7.96 -5.03
C GLY A 103 -9.61 6.95 -5.18
N LEU A 104 -9.28 5.66 -5.17
CA LEU A 104 -10.27 4.58 -4.98
C LEU A 104 -10.33 4.23 -3.50
N VAL A 105 -11.51 4.39 -2.88
CA VAL A 105 -11.78 3.97 -1.51
C VAL A 105 -12.91 2.95 -1.54
N ILE A 106 -12.66 1.78 -0.95
CA ILE A 106 -13.64 0.68 -0.85
C ILE A 106 -13.92 0.43 0.62
N LEU A 107 -15.20 0.49 1.00
CA LEU A 107 -15.65 0.14 2.35
C LEU A 107 -16.23 -1.28 2.34
N LEU A 108 -15.56 -2.19 3.04
CA LEU A 108 -16.08 -3.54 3.30
C LEU A 108 -16.80 -3.52 4.65
N HIS A 109 -18.12 -3.72 4.66
CA HIS A 109 -18.92 -3.72 5.88
C HIS A 109 -19.68 -5.04 6.06
N GLY A 110 -19.98 -5.38 7.31
CA GLY A 110 -20.69 -6.62 7.67
C GLY A 110 -20.30 -7.10 9.08
N PRO A 111 -20.91 -8.18 9.57
CA PRO A 111 -20.58 -8.77 10.87
C PRO A 111 -19.09 -9.15 11.01
N PRO A 112 -18.52 -9.24 12.22
CA PRO A 112 -17.18 -9.77 12.42
C PRO A 112 -17.10 -11.22 11.92
N GLY A 113 -15.93 -11.61 11.38
CA GLY A 113 -15.70 -12.99 10.92
C GLY A 113 -16.16 -13.33 9.49
N VAL A 114 -16.77 -12.40 8.75
CA VAL A 114 -17.23 -12.64 7.35
C VAL A 114 -16.13 -12.49 6.28
N GLY A 115 -14.86 -12.45 6.69
CA GLY A 115 -13.73 -12.40 5.74
C GLY A 115 -13.49 -11.04 5.07
N LYS A 116 -13.80 -9.91 5.72
CA LYS A 116 -13.56 -8.56 5.18
C LYS A 116 -12.06 -8.31 4.89
N THR A 117 -11.21 -8.52 5.90
CA THR A 117 -9.75 -8.42 5.79
C THR A 117 -9.22 -9.37 4.72
N LEU A 118 -9.69 -10.63 4.73
CA LEU A 118 -9.34 -11.65 3.72
C LEU A 118 -9.75 -11.23 2.30
N THR A 119 -10.89 -10.55 2.15
CA THR A 119 -11.36 -10.04 0.86
C THR A 119 -10.43 -8.97 0.30
N ALA A 120 -9.98 -8.04 1.14
CA ALA A 120 -9.00 -7.02 0.75
C ALA A 120 -7.65 -7.65 0.38
N GLU A 121 -7.16 -8.60 1.19
CA GLU A 121 -5.91 -9.34 0.95
C GLU A 121 -5.94 -10.10 -0.39
N SER A 122 -7.00 -10.85 -0.63
CA SER A 122 -7.12 -11.65 -1.86
C SER A 122 -7.31 -10.76 -3.08
N THR A 123 -8.01 -9.62 -2.95
CA THR A 123 -8.15 -8.66 -4.05
C THR A 123 -6.78 -8.08 -4.43
N ALA A 124 -5.97 -7.68 -3.44
CA ALA A 124 -4.62 -7.15 -3.70
C ALA A 124 -3.71 -8.18 -4.37
N LYS A 125 -3.73 -9.44 -3.91
CA LYS A 125 -3.00 -10.54 -4.57
C LYS A 125 -3.47 -10.77 -6.00
N ALA A 126 -4.79 -10.80 -6.22
CA ALA A 126 -5.39 -11.05 -7.52
C ALA A 126 -5.13 -9.96 -8.57
N VAL A 127 -4.76 -8.74 -8.14
CA VAL A 127 -4.36 -7.64 -9.03
C VAL A 127 -2.85 -7.44 -9.10
N GLY A 128 -2.07 -8.29 -8.43
CA GLY A 128 -0.60 -8.19 -8.40
C GLY A 128 -0.08 -6.95 -7.68
N LYS A 129 -0.74 -6.53 -6.60
CA LYS A 129 -0.37 -5.32 -5.84
C LYS A 129 0.06 -5.66 -4.41
N PRO A 130 1.12 -5.01 -3.90
CA PRO A 130 1.47 -5.14 -2.48
C PRO A 130 0.32 -4.67 -1.59
N LEU A 131 0.24 -5.23 -0.39
CA LEU A 131 -0.73 -4.83 0.63
C LEU A 131 0.00 -4.23 1.82
N ILE A 132 -0.46 -3.07 2.27
CA ILE A 132 -0.04 -2.44 3.52
C ILE A 132 -1.25 -2.41 4.44
N ALA A 133 -1.15 -3.02 5.61
CA ALA A 133 -2.22 -3.03 6.59
C ALA A 133 -1.92 -2.10 7.78
N MET A 134 -2.95 -1.43 8.28
CA MET A 134 -2.95 -0.67 9.52
C MET A 134 -4.24 -1.01 10.29
N SER A 135 -4.12 -1.55 11.51
CA SER A 135 -5.23 -1.51 12.47
C SER A 135 -5.25 -0.12 13.10
N ILE A 136 -6.43 0.51 13.08
CA ILE A 136 -6.63 1.83 13.66
C ILE A 136 -7.07 1.73 15.13
N GLY A 137 -7.71 0.64 15.53
CA GLY A 137 -8.24 0.43 16.88
C GLY A 137 -7.20 0.60 18.00
N GLU A 138 -5.93 0.26 17.74
CA GLU A 138 -4.85 0.38 18.73
C GLU A 138 -4.41 1.83 19.02
N MET A 139 -4.81 2.80 18.19
CA MET A 139 -4.26 4.17 18.18
C MET A 139 -5.28 5.28 18.44
N VAL A 140 -6.46 4.89 18.90
CA VAL A 140 -7.62 5.80 19.04
C VAL A 140 -7.43 6.83 20.16
N TRP A 141 -6.46 6.63 21.06
CA TRP A 141 -6.25 7.48 22.24
C TRP A 141 -5.42 8.76 21.99
N ASP A 142 -4.78 8.91 20.82
CA ASP A 142 -3.98 10.09 20.45
C ASP A 142 -4.21 10.47 18.98
N GLU A 143 -5.02 11.51 18.76
CA GLU A 143 -5.38 11.99 17.42
C GLU A 143 -4.16 12.47 16.61
N ALA A 144 -3.18 13.11 17.25
CA ALA A 144 -2.01 13.62 16.57
C ALA A 144 -1.10 12.47 16.10
N GLN A 145 -0.94 11.45 16.94
CA GLN A 145 -0.21 10.23 16.58
C GLN A 145 -0.92 9.47 15.45
N LEU A 146 -2.25 9.34 15.51
CA LEU A 146 -3.04 8.70 14.47
C LEU A 146 -2.90 9.42 13.12
N GLN A 147 -3.05 10.74 13.09
CA GLN A 147 -2.88 11.55 11.88
C GLN A 147 -1.48 11.38 11.26
N GLY A 148 -0.43 11.42 12.10
CA GLY A 148 0.95 11.23 11.65
C GLY A 148 1.18 9.83 11.06
N ARG A 149 0.63 8.80 11.69
CA ARG A 149 0.76 7.42 11.19
C ARG A 149 -0.04 7.20 9.91
N LEU A 150 -1.26 7.74 9.85
CA LEU A 150 -2.11 7.65 8.66
C LEU A 150 -1.41 8.29 7.46
N LYS A 151 -0.87 9.50 7.63
CA LYS A 151 -0.10 10.20 6.59
C LYS A 151 1.11 9.39 6.11
N SER A 152 1.84 8.76 7.02
CA SER A 152 3.04 7.99 6.64
C SER A 152 2.70 6.67 5.93
N GLU A 153 1.63 5.97 6.32
CA GLU A 153 1.19 4.76 5.59
C GLU A 153 0.58 5.09 4.23
N PHE A 154 -0.16 6.20 4.09
CA PHE A 154 -0.61 6.66 2.78
C PHE A 154 0.56 6.96 1.84
N GLN A 155 1.56 7.69 2.33
CA GLN A 155 2.75 8.01 1.55
C GLN A 155 3.47 6.72 1.09
N ARG A 156 3.62 5.75 2.00
CA ARG A 156 4.21 4.45 1.68
C ARG A 156 3.38 3.67 0.66
N ALA A 157 2.05 3.68 0.78
CA ALA A 157 1.19 3.01 -0.18
C ALA A 157 1.33 3.62 -1.59
N ILE A 158 1.47 4.94 -1.69
CA ILE A 158 1.72 5.63 -2.96
C ILE A 158 3.07 5.23 -3.54
N GLU A 159 4.15 5.30 -2.75
CA GLU A 159 5.51 4.97 -3.18
C GLU A 159 5.65 3.53 -3.69
N TRP A 160 4.95 2.59 -3.07
CA TRP A 160 4.98 1.17 -3.43
C TRP A 160 3.88 0.77 -4.42
N GLY A 161 3.00 1.70 -4.81
CA GLY A 161 1.82 1.41 -5.62
C GLY A 161 0.92 0.33 -5.00
N ALA A 162 0.83 0.32 -3.67
CA ALA A 162 0.20 -0.71 -2.86
C ALA A 162 -1.27 -0.41 -2.54
N VAL A 163 -2.03 -1.46 -2.23
CA VAL A 163 -3.35 -1.34 -1.60
C VAL A 163 -3.14 -1.07 -0.11
N LEU A 164 -3.75 0.00 0.40
CA LEU A 164 -3.77 0.32 1.83
C LEU A 164 -5.05 -0.23 2.46
N LEU A 165 -4.91 -1.16 3.40
CA LEU A 165 -5.99 -1.68 4.23
C LEU A 165 -6.01 -0.98 5.59
N LEU A 166 -7.13 -0.32 5.88
CA LEU A 166 -7.43 0.25 7.18
C LEU A 166 -8.41 -0.68 7.90
N ASP A 167 -7.92 -1.42 8.89
CA ASP A 167 -8.73 -2.34 9.69
C ASP A 167 -9.25 -1.64 10.96
N GLU A 168 -10.41 -2.08 11.46
CA GLU A 168 -11.08 -1.53 12.67
C GLU A 168 -11.32 -0.01 12.60
N ALA A 169 -11.63 0.50 11.40
CA ALA A 169 -11.89 1.92 11.17
C ALA A 169 -13.19 2.41 11.84
N ASP A 170 -14.12 1.50 12.14
CA ASP A 170 -15.35 1.76 12.88
C ASP A 170 -15.09 2.27 14.30
N VAL A 171 -14.04 1.78 14.97
CA VAL A 171 -13.64 2.25 16.32
C VAL A 171 -13.34 3.76 16.32
N VAL A 172 -12.75 4.28 15.24
CA VAL A 172 -12.46 5.72 15.08
C VAL A 172 -13.74 6.54 14.93
N LEU A 173 -14.70 6.00 14.18
CA LEU A 173 -15.99 6.67 13.94
C LEU A 173 -16.80 6.73 15.23
N GLU A 174 -16.74 5.68 16.05
CA GLU A 174 -17.40 5.64 17.37
C GLU A 174 -16.73 6.59 18.38
N ALA A 175 -15.41 6.73 18.39
CA ALA A 175 -14.70 7.63 19.30
C ALA A 175 -15.13 9.10 19.13
N ARG A 176 -15.34 9.56 17.89
CA ARG A 176 -15.89 10.90 17.61
C ARG A 176 -17.31 11.07 18.15
N SER A 177 -18.15 10.04 18.04
CA SER A 177 -19.50 10.07 18.62
C SER A 177 -19.46 10.18 20.15
N PHE A 178 -18.48 9.54 20.80
CA PHE A 178 -18.32 9.58 22.26
C PHE A 178 -17.83 10.94 22.76
N GLU A 179 -16.89 11.58 22.04
CA GLU A 179 -16.43 12.93 22.35
C GLU A 179 -17.52 13.99 22.13
N ASP A 180 -18.33 13.84 21.08
CA ASP A 180 -19.47 14.74 20.83
C ASP A 180 -20.60 14.56 21.86
N VAL A 181 -20.83 13.33 22.37
CA VAL A 181 -21.76 13.09 23.49
C VAL A 181 -21.26 13.75 24.78
N ARG A 182 -19.94 13.77 25.04
CA ARG A 182 -19.36 14.49 26.19
C ARG A 182 -19.44 16.01 26.05
N ARG A 183 -19.23 16.56 24.86
CA ARG A 183 -19.37 18.01 24.62
C ARG A 183 -20.82 18.48 24.67
N ASN A 184 -21.75 17.70 24.11
CA ASN A 184 -23.17 18.05 24.11
C ASN A 184 -23.87 17.77 25.46
N GLY A 185 -23.27 16.97 26.35
CA GLY A 185 -23.76 16.75 27.72
C GLY A 185 -23.48 17.89 28.70
N ILE A 186 -22.69 18.91 28.31
CA ILE A 186 -22.29 20.04 29.20
C ILE A 186 -23.04 21.34 28.85
N VAL A 187 -23.93 21.35 27.86
CA VAL A 187 -24.81 22.50 27.56
C VAL A 187 -26.27 22.12 27.75
N SER A 188 -26.63 21.74 28.98
CA SER A 188 -27.99 21.90 29.50
C SER A 188 -27.93 21.87 31.03
N SER A 189 -27.61 23.01 31.62
CA SER A 189 -27.87 23.36 33.02
C SER A 189 -27.92 24.87 33.13
#